data_AF-A0A428TKR9-F1
#
_entry.id   AF-A0A428TKR9-F1
#
_cell.length_a   1.000
_cell.length_b   1.000
_cell.length_c   1.000
_cell.angle_alpha   90.00
_cell.angle_beta   90.00
_cell.angle_gamma   90.00
#
_symmetry.space_group_name_H-M   'P 1'
#
loop_
_entity.id
_entity.type
_entity.pdbx_description
1 polymer ?
#
loop_
_entity_poly.entity_id
_entity_poly.type
_entity_poly.pdbx_seq_one_letter_code
_entity_poly.pdbx_strand_id
1 'polypeptide(L)'
;MVDEISELKRTVELLRNEVTRLSGGDSKAAVQIWILLGQVSVVELFSTSPEAYVQFLGGRYLTKEGVKRLYVDRFSKGFVQRNGPVHGFLLDHPQMQGIVDVEYGTNADGIVARAKGRFRSLMQAGVHISQAEKHPRGFCQWFEGGIYENEYVKEADGKWRILRLRYFPFWHGDVEDGWSKKTSGFVPFPKKTFPEDPTGPNEIVSSDQQMLWPDTRVVPFHYQHPITGQQVKDEDMQAPAFGEAAKDALPALKLE
;
A
#
# COMPACT_ATOMS: atom_id res chain seq x y z
N MET A 1 45.17 -19.69 16.67
CA MET A 1 45.41 -18.23 16.51
C MET A 1 45.02 -17.67 15.14
N VAL A 2 45.69 -17.97 14.03
CA VAL A 2 45.30 -17.38 12.71
C VAL A 2 43.90 -17.85 12.26
N ASP A 3 43.59 -19.11 12.54
CA ASP A 3 42.29 -19.73 12.25
C ASP A 3 41.16 -19.14 13.11
N GLU A 4 41.35 -19.08 14.43
CA GLU A 4 40.43 -18.44 15.39
C GLU A 4 40.17 -16.96 15.08
N ILE A 5 41.19 -16.19 14.66
CA ILE A 5 41.01 -14.78 14.28
C ILE A 5 40.15 -14.67 13.02
N SER A 6 40.29 -15.60 12.07
CA SER A 6 39.51 -15.62 10.83
C SER A 6 38.05 -16.01 11.10
N GLU A 7 37.83 -16.97 11.98
CA GLU A 7 36.50 -17.38 12.44
C GLU A 7 35.79 -16.29 13.25
N LEU A 8 36.52 -15.57 14.12
CA LEU A 8 36.00 -14.41 14.84
C LEU A 8 35.61 -13.27 13.88
N LYS A 9 36.43 -12.96 12.87
CA LYS A 9 36.09 -11.95 11.86
C LYS A 9 34.82 -12.32 11.10
N ARG A 10 34.69 -13.59 10.69
CA ARG A 10 33.50 -14.11 10.04
C ARG A 10 32.26 -13.98 10.94
N THR A 11 32.39 -14.34 12.21
CA THR A 11 31.30 -14.22 13.20
C THR A 11 30.88 -12.75 13.41
N VAL A 12 31.84 -11.83 13.53
CA VAL A 12 31.57 -10.40 13.67
C VAL A 12 30.86 -9.85 12.43
N GLU A 13 31.24 -10.29 11.24
CA GLU A 13 30.60 -9.86 9.99
C GLU A 13 29.16 -10.39 9.88
N LEU A 14 28.92 -11.66 10.25
CA LEU A 14 27.58 -12.22 10.34
C LEU A 14 26.70 -11.46 11.36
N LEU A 15 27.24 -11.17 12.54
CA LEU A 15 26.52 -10.41 13.57
C LEU A 15 26.25 -8.97 13.14
N ARG A 16 27.20 -8.31 12.46
CA ARG A 16 27.01 -6.94 11.95
C ARG A 16 25.91 -6.91 10.87
N ASN A 17 25.85 -7.92 10.02
CA ASN A 17 24.79 -8.05 9.02
C ASN A 17 23.44 -8.26 9.70
N GLU A 18 23.38 -9.09 10.74
CA GLU A 18 22.15 -9.34 11.49
C GLU A 18 21.68 -8.11 12.27
N VAL A 19 22.59 -7.38 12.92
CA VAL A 19 22.27 -6.10 13.58
C VAL A 19 21.75 -5.09 12.56
N THR A 20 22.40 -4.98 11.39
CA THR A 20 21.98 -4.07 10.32
C THR A 20 20.58 -4.42 9.78
N ARG A 21 20.27 -5.71 9.66
CA ARG A 21 18.96 -6.24 9.28
C ARG A 21 17.89 -5.87 10.31
N LEU A 22 18.15 -6.13 11.59
CA LEU A 22 17.23 -5.87 12.69
C LEU A 22 16.99 -4.36 12.89
N SER A 23 18.05 -3.54 12.93
CA SER A 23 17.94 -2.08 13.03
C SER A 23 17.26 -1.44 11.81
N GLY A 24 17.34 -2.08 10.64
CA GLY A 24 16.65 -1.65 9.43
C GLY A 24 15.15 -1.99 9.41
N GLY A 25 14.70 -2.96 10.21
CA GLY A 25 13.29 -3.32 10.34
C GLY A 25 12.44 -2.25 11.02
N ASP A 26 12.97 -1.64 12.09
CA ASP A 26 12.24 -0.68 12.93
C ASP A 26 11.92 0.65 12.22
N SER A 27 12.73 1.06 11.23
CA SER A 27 12.51 2.31 10.48
C SER A 27 11.47 2.21 9.36
N LYS A 28 11.06 1.00 8.96
CA LYS A 28 10.17 0.76 7.81
C LYS A 28 8.70 0.76 8.19
N ALA A 29 8.39 0.21 9.35
CA ALA A 29 7.09 0.41 9.98
C ALA A 29 6.82 1.90 10.22
N ALA A 30 7.85 2.68 10.56
CA ALA A 30 7.73 4.12 10.79
C ALA A 30 7.30 4.88 9.53
N VAL A 31 7.93 4.69 8.36
CA VAL A 31 7.54 5.42 7.12
C VAL A 31 6.07 5.19 6.76
N GLN A 32 5.58 3.98 6.99
CA GLN A 32 4.21 3.60 6.66
C GLN A 32 3.18 4.12 7.70
N ILE A 33 3.55 4.16 8.99
CA ILE A 33 2.74 4.76 10.07
C ILE A 33 2.54 6.27 9.85
N TRP A 34 3.53 6.97 9.29
CA TRP A 34 3.44 8.43 9.10
C TRP A 34 2.40 8.87 8.05
N ILE A 35 2.11 8.06 7.02
CA ILE A 35 1.03 8.33 6.04
C ILE A 35 -0.32 8.40 6.75
N LEU A 36 -0.51 7.58 7.80
CA LEU A 36 -1.79 7.40 8.48
C LEU A 36 -2.11 8.54 9.47
N LEU A 37 -1.09 9.28 9.93
CA LEU A 37 -1.24 10.28 10.99
C LEU A 37 -1.62 11.68 10.47
N GLY A 38 -1.78 11.88 9.16
CA GLY A 38 -2.22 13.16 8.60
C GLY A 38 -1.30 14.34 8.95
N GLN A 39 -0.03 14.07 9.26
CA GLN A 39 0.96 15.09 9.63
C GLN A 39 1.76 15.56 8.42
N VAL A 40 2.36 16.74 8.58
CA VAL A 40 3.04 17.56 7.57
C VAL A 40 3.87 16.74 6.56
N SER A 41 3.51 16.89 5.29
CA SER A 41 4.20 16.44 4.07
C SER A 41 4.28 14.93 3.77
N VAL A 42 3.13 14.27 3.61
CA VAL A 42 3.01 12.90 3.04
C VAL A 42 3.82 12.70 1.74
N VAL A 43 3.97 13.76 0.94
CA VAL A 43 4.71 13.75 -0.33
C VAL A 43 6.21 13.51 -0.12
N GLU A 44 6.78 13.97 1.00
CA GLU A 44 8.21 13.78 1.30
C GLU A 44 8.57 12.35 1.72
N LEU A 45 7.57 11.51 2.02
CA LEU A 45 7.78 10.09 2.26
C LEU A 45 8.07 9.32 0.96
N PHE A 46 7.82 9.91 -0.21
CA PHE A 46 8.05 9.29 -1.51
C PHE A 46 9.40 9.68 -2.09
N SER A 47 10.02 8.75 -2.81
CA SER A 47 11.26 8.98 -3.57
C SER A 47 11.04 10.01 -4.67
N THR A 48 12.09 10.74 -5.02
CA THR A 48 12.10 11.61 -6.22
C THR A 48 12.33 10.83 -7.52
N SER A 49 12.53 9.52 -7.45
CA SER A 49 12.65 8.64 -8.61
C SER A 49 11.44 8.78 -9.55
N PRO A 50 11.64 8.79 -10.87
CA PRO A 50 10.54 8.80 -11.84
C PRO A 50 9.67 7.52 -11.77
N GLU A 51 10.19 6.45 -11.16
CA GLU A 51 9.43 5.21 -10.92
C GLU A 51 8.47 5.31 -9.74
N ALA A 52 8.53 6.40 -8.96
CA ALA A 52 7.74 6.51 -7.76
C ALA A 52 6.26 6.68 -8.09
N TYR A 53 5.37 5.96 -7.40
CA TYR A 53 3.92 6.13 -7.59
C TYR A 53 3.08 5.64 -6.41
N VAL A 54 1.81 6.06 -6.42
CA VAL A 54 0.72 5.47 -5.63
C VAL A 54 -0.30 4.84 -6.56
N GLN A 55 -0.57 3.55 -6.38
CA GLN A 55 -1.70 2.86 -6.99
C GLN A 55 -2.85 2.77 -5.98
N PHE A 56 -3.97 3.35 -6.34
CA PHE A 56 -5.18 3.38 -5.52
C PHE A 56 -6.42 3.34 -6.41
N LEU A 57 -7.33 2.41 -6.10
CA LEU A 57 -8.64 2.24 -6.77
C LEU A 57 -8.57 2.42 -8.29
N GLY A 58 -7.76 1.58 -8.94
CA GLY A 58 -7.69 1.53 -10.40
C GLY A 58 -6.90 2.66 -11.08
N GLY A 59 -6.27 3.56 -10.33
CA GLY A 59 -5.41 4.62 -10.88
C GLY A 59 -3.99 4.57 -10.33
N ARG A 60 -3.01 4.94 -11.15
CA ARG A 60 -1.62 5.21 -10.74
C ARG A 60 -1.33 6.70 -10.77
N TYR A 61 -0.87 7.20 -9.63
CA TYR A 61 -0.47 8.58 -9.41
C TYR A 61 1.05 8.62 -9.37
N LEU A 62 1.65 8.96 -10.51
CA LEU A 62 3.10 8.95 -10.72
C LEU A 62 3.75 10.18 -10.09
N THR A 63 4.98 9.98 -9.63
CA THR A 63 5.87 10.96 -9.01
C THR A 63 5.26 11.67 -7.79
N LYS A 64 6.03 12.57 -7.18
CA LYS A 64 5.57 13.38 -6.05
C LYS A 64 4.36 14.26 -6.43
N GLU A 65 4.29 14.70 -7.68
CA GLU A 65 3.18 15.50 -8.20
C GLU A 65 1.87 14.71 -8.22
N GLY A 66 1.88 13.46 -8.67
CA GLY A 66 0.71 12.59 -8.61
C GLY A 66 0.31 12.26 -7.17
N VAL A 67 1.29 11.94 -6.31
CA VAL A 67 1.06 11.70 -4.88
C VAL A 67 0.37 12.91 -4.23
N LYS A 68 0.84 14.12 -4.52
CA LYS A 68 0.21 15.36 -4.06
C LYS A 68 -1.23 15.48 -4.55
N ARG A 69 -1.48 15.21 -5.85
CA ARG A 69 -2.85 15.27 -6.40
C ARG A 69 -3.80 14.32 -5.66
N LEU A 70 -3.35 13.11 -5.34
CA LEU A 70 -4.16 12.15 -4.60
C LEU A 70 -4.41 12.60 -3.14
N TYR A 71 -3.35 12.77 -2.35
CA TYR A 71 -3.52 12.98 -0.91
C TYR A 71 -3.95 14.41 -0.54
N VAL A 72 -3.35 15.41 -1.18
CA VAL A 72 -3.57 16.82 -0.83
C VAL A 72 -4.72 17.40 -1.64
N ASP A 73 -4.74 17.19 -2.96
CA ASP A 73 -5.75 17.86 -3.79
C ASP A 73 -7.10 17.10 -3.81
N ARG A 74 -7.11 15.76 -3.74
CA ARG A 74 -8.33 14.94 -3.75
C ARG A 74 -8.80 14.58 -2.33
N PHE A 75 -7.99 13.86 -1.54
CA PHE A 75 -8.43 13.36 -0.23
C PHE A 75 -8.63 14.46 0.81
N SER A 76 -7.67 15.37 0.99
CA SER A 76 -7.85 16.47 1.95
C SER A 76 -9.12 17.26 1.64
N LYS A 77 -9.33 17.69 0.38
CA LYS A 77 -10.55 18.44 0.00
C LYS A 77 -11.84 17.63 0.18
N GLY A 78 -11.81 16.32 -0.11
CA GLY A 78 -12.99 15.46 -0.03
C GLY A 78 -13.39 15.05 1.40
N PHE A 79 -12.43 14.98 2.32
CA PHE A 79 -12.68 14.47 3.68
C PHE A 79 -12.62 15.53 4.78
N VAL A 80 -11.65 16.45 4.76
CA VAL A 80 -11.38 17.30 5.94
C VAL A 80 -11.12 18.78 5.62
N GLN A 81 -10.87 19.12 4.35
CA GLN A 81 -10.58 20.47 3.82
C GLN A 81 -9.42 21.20 4.50
N ARG A 82 -8.50 20.46 5.12
CA ARG A 82 -7.29 20.98 5.77
C ARG A 82 -6.21 19.89 5.87
N ASN A 83 -5.02 20.28 6.31
CA ASN A 83 -4.02 19.32 6.78
C ASN A 83 -4.34 18.86 8.21
N GLY A 84 -4.36 17.56 8.42
CA GLY A 84 -4.65 16.93 9.71
C GLY A 84 -6.14 16.67 9.97
N PRO A 85 -6.47 16.08 11.13
CA PRO A 85 -7.82 15.64 11.45
C PRO A 85 -8.78 16.81 11.67
N VAL A 86 -10.08 16.53 11.53
CA VAL A 86 -11.17 17.40 11.96
C VAL A 86 -12.00 16.68 13.01
N HIS A 87 -12.57 17.45 13.94
CA HIS A 87 -13.39 16.91 15.00
C HIS A 87 -14.55 16.08 14.43
N GLY A 88 -14.68 14.82 14.87
CA GLY A 88 -15.76 13.91 14.50
C GLY A 88 -15.65 13.23 13.12
N PHE A 89 -14.54 13.39 12.39
CA PHE A 89 -14.23 12.55 11.23
C PHE A 89 -13.18 11.51 11.60
N LEU A 90 -13.49 10.23 11.37
CA LEU A 90 -12.59 9.10 11.59
C LEU A 90 -12.10 8.59 10.23
N LEU A 91 -10.81 8.31 10.14
CA LEU A 91 -10.16 7.65 9.00
C LEU A 91 -9.00 6.82 9.52
N ASP A 92 -9.32 5.76 10.24
CA ASP A 92 -8.34 4.87 10.85
C ASP A 92 -7.94 3.77 9.86
N HIS A 93 -6.63 3.54 9.70
CA HIS A 93 -6.07 2.58 8.75
C HIS A 93 -5.03 1.65 9.39
N PRO A 94 -5.38 0.85 10.42
CA PRO A 94 -4.48 -0.13 10.99
C PRO A 94 -3.88 -1.07 9.95
N GLN A 95 -2.54 -1.10 9.91
CA GLN A 95 -1.78 -2.06 9.14
C GLN A 95 -1.17 -3.12 10.05
N MET A 96 -1.35 -4.38 9.68
CA MET A 96 -1.06 -5.55 10.50
C MET A 96 -0.37 -6.63 9.67
N GLN A 97 0.22 -7.62 10.34
CA GLN A 97 0.85 -8.80 9.72
C GLN A 97 1.91 -8.42 8.68
N GLY A 98 2.78 -7.46 9.03
CA GLY A 98 3.82 -6.97 8.14
C GLY A 98 4.87 -8.03 7.81
N ILE A 99 5.15 -8.23 6.52
CA ILE A 99 6.27 -9.02 6.01
C ILE A 99 7.13 -8.08 5.18
N VAL A 100 8.43 -8.01 5.50
CA VAL A 100 9.35 -7.06 4.89
C VAL A 100 10.65 -7.76 4.51
N ASP A 101 10.94 -7.78 3.21
CA ASP A 101 12.19 -8.27 2.66
C ASP A 101 13.09 -7.11 2.26
N VAL A 102 14.39 -7.25 2.53
CA VAL A 102 15.38 -6.18 2.38
C VAL A 102 16.56 -6.67 1.59
N GLU A 103 16.90 -5.94 0.55
CA GLU A 103 18.11 -6.14 -0.24
C GLU A 103 19.04 -4.95 0.01
N TYR A 104 20.17 -5.21 0.66
CA TYR A 104 21.21 -4.20 0.89
C TYR A 104 22.20 -4.23 -0.27
N GLY A 105 22.58 -3.05 -0.76
CA GLY A 105 23.54 -2.91 -1.85
C GLY A 105 23.58 -1.47 -2.34
N THR A 106 24.78 -0.95 -2.56
CA THR A 106 24.96 0.39 -3.14
C THR A 106 25.01 0.27 -4.66
N ASN A 107 23.97 0.75 -5.34
CA ASN A 107 23.93 0.82 -6.80
C ASN A 107 24.52 2.15 -7.28
N ALA A 108 24.87 2.22 -8.58
CA ALA A 108 25.41 3.43 -9.21
C ALA A 108 24.49 4.67 -9.06
N ASP A 109 23.18 4.43 -8.88
CA ASP A 109 22.15 5.47 -8.73
C ASP A 109 22.07 6.08 -7.32
N GLY A 110 23.01 5.75 -6.42
CA GLY A 110 23.01 6.24 -5.03
C GLY A 110 21.96 5.58 -4.13
N ILE A 111 21.30 4.52 -4.60
CA ILE A 111 20.42 3.66 -3.80
C ILE A 111 21.30 2.73 -2.97
N VAL A 112 21.11 2.74 -1.65
CA VAL A 112 21.89 1.98 -0.66
C VAL A 112 21.19 0.69 -0.25
N ALA A 113 19.88 0.62 -0.41
CA ALA A 113 19.10 -0.59 -0.20
C ALA A 113 17.72 -0.49 -0.88
N ARG A 114 17.12 -1.65 -1.15
CA ARG A 114 15.73 -1.79 -1.58
C ARG A 114 14.97 -2.64 -0.58
N ALA A 115 13.66 -2.45 -0.49
CA ALA A 115 12.81 -3.32 0.31
C ALA A 115 11.46 -3.51 -0.36
N LYS A 116 10.86 -4.67 -0.10
CA LYS A 116 9.47 -4.98 -0.44
C LYS A 116 8.72 -5.24 0.85
N GLY A 117 7.47 -4.79 0.93
CA GLY A 117 6.67 -4.86 2.15
C GLY A 117 5.23 -5.23 1.86
N ARG A 118 4.74 -6.27 2.54
CA ARG A 118 3.35 -6.70 2.50
C ARG A 118 2.68 -6.41 3.83
N PHE A 119 1.53 -5.73 3.81
CA PHE A 119 0.77 -5.41 5.03
C PHE A 119 -0.72 -5.58 4.80
N ARG A 120 -1.41 -6.20 5.77
CA ARG A 120 -2.87 -6.28 5.75
C ARG A 120 -3.46 -5.03 6.39
N SER A 121 -4.42 -4.41 5.74
CA SER A 121 -5.11 -3.22 6.24
C SER A 121 -6.55 -3.55 6.60
N LEU A 122 -6.99 -3.07 7.76
CA LEU A 122 -8.40 -2.97 8.11
C LEU A 122 -8.68 -1.50 8.39
N MET A 123 -9.38 -0.82 7.49
CA MET A 123 -9.77 0.57 7.63
C MET A 123 -11.16 0.69 8.24
N GLN A 124 -11.34 1.68 9.11
CA GLN A 124 -12.64 2.21 9.50
C GLN A 124 -12.68 3.71 9.24
N ALA A 125 -13.76 4.18 8.62
CA ALA A 125 -13.93 5.60 8.40
C ALA A 125 -15.39 6.04 8.49
N GLY A 126 -15.58 7.32 8.77
CA GLY A 126 -16.92 7.83 9.01
C GLY A 126 -16.97 9.23 9.59
N VAL A 127 -18.18 9.76 9.62
CA VAL A 127 -18.53 11.02 10.28
C VAL A 127 -19.41 10.68 11.47
N HIS A 128 -18.98 11.10 12.66
CA HIS A 128 -19.76 10.98 13.87
C HIS A 128 -21.06 11.79 13.79
N ILE A 129 -22.15 11.28 14.37
CA ILE A 129 -23.49 11.88 14.28
C ILE A 129 -23.53 13.35 14.72
N SER A 130 -22.70 13.75 15.70
CA SER A 130 -22.61 15.14 16.17
C SER A 130 -22.10 16.13 15.11
N GLN A 131 -21.53 15.66 14.01
CA GLN A 131 -21.04 16.48 12.90
C GLN A 131 -21.85 16.32 11.61
N ALA A 132 -22.91 15.50 11.63
CA ALA A 132 -23.67 15.15 10.43
C ALA A 132 -24.25 16.37 9.69
N GLU A 133 -24.74 17.38 10.42
CA GLU A 133 -25.31 18.59 9.81
C GLU A 133 -24.26 19.51 9.17
N LYS A 134 -23.00 19.44 9.62
CA LYS A 134 -21.92 20.33 9.17
C LYS A 134 -21.07 19.70 8.08
N HIS A 135 -20.87 18.39 8.15
CA HIS A 135 -20.01 17.67 7.23
C HIS A 135 -20.76 17.33 5.94
N PRO A 136 -20.21 17.58 4.74
CA PRO A 136 -20.92 17.38 3.47
C PRO A 136 -21.36 15.94 3.20
N ARG A 137 -20.78 14.96 3.90
CA ARG A 137 -21.14 13.54 3.80
C ARG A 137 -22.28 13.11 4.74
N GLY A 138 -22.77 13.98 5.63
CA GLY A 138 -23.73 13.58 6.65
C GLY A 138 -23.16 12.57 7.64
N PHE A 139 -24.04 11.93 8.42
CA PHE A 139 -23.69 10.76 9.22
C PHE A 139 -23.44 9.56 8.30
N CYS A 140 -22.27 8.94 8.41
CA CYS A 140 -21.91 7.75 7.65
C CYS A 140 -20.77 6.99 8.34
N GLN A 141 -20.77 5.67 8.25
CA GLN A 141 -19.68 4.82 8.76
C GLN A 141 -19.46 3.65 7.82
N TRP A 142 -18.22 3.24 7.63
CA TRP A 142 -17.89 2.07 6.82
C TRP A 142 -16.59 1.41 7.28
N PHE A 143 -16.45 0.15 6.88
CA PHE A 143 -15.22 -0.61 6.94
C PHE A 143 -14.70 -0.93 5.55
N GLU A 144 -13.39 -1.08 5.44
CA GLU A 144 -12.74 -1.56 4.23
C GLU A 144 -11.56 -2.44 4.61
N GLY A 145 -11.25 -3.43 3.79
CA GLY A 145 -10.05 -4.23 3.95
C GLY A 145 -9.29 -4.39 2.65
N GLY A 146 -7.97 -4.39 2.77
CA GLY A 146 -7.07 -4.49 1.64
C GLY A 146 -5.68 -4.98 2.01
N ILE A 147 -4.84 -5.16 1.00
CA ILE A 147 -3.41 -5.45 1.17
C ILE A 147 -2.59 -4.33 0.53
N TYR A 148 -1.56 -3.92 1.24
CA TYR A 148 -0.45 -3.17 0.69
C TYR A 148 0.63 -4.14 0.24
N GLU A 149 1.13 -3.96 -0.99
CA GLU A 149 2.27 -4.70 -1.54
C GLU A 149 3.27 -3.67 -2.11
N ASN A 150 4.05 -3.06 -1.21
CA ASN A 150 4.81 -1.84 -1.47
C ASN A 150 6.28 -2.13 -1.78
N GLU A 151 6.93 -1.18 -2.44
CA GLU A 151 8.38 -1.12 -2.64
C GLU A 151 8.96 0.16 -2.05
N TYR A 152 10.15 0.03 -1.47
CA TYR A 152 10.88 1.11 -0.79
C TYR A 152 12.33 1.15 -1.24
N VAL A 153 12.93 2.33 -1.18
CA VAL A 153 14.34 2.56 -1.45
C VAL A 153 14.97 3.30 -0.28
N LYS A 154 16.20 2.94 0.07
CA LYS A 154 17.06 3.73 0.96
C LYS A 154 18.00 4.55 0.09
N GLU A 155 17.85 5.86 0.09
CA GLU A 155 18.65 6.74 -0.76
C GLU A 155 19.99 7.10 -0.08
N ALA A 156 20.86 7.81 -0.81
CA ALA A 156 22.22 8.16 -0.37
C ALA A 156 22.25 8.97 0.94
N ASP A 157 21.17 9.70 1.27
CA ASP A 157 21.02 10.42 2.53
C ASP A 157 20.69 9.51 3.73
N GLY A 158 20.65 8.19 3.50
CA GLY A 158 20.41 7.16 4.49
C GLY A 158 18.95 7.01 4.89
N LYS A 159 18.01 7.72 4.25
CA LYS A 159 16.58 7.65 4.59
C LYS A 159 15.83 6.69 3.68
N TRP A 160 14.89 5.97 4.28
CA TRP A 160 13.92 5.15 3.54
C TRP A 160 12.82 6.03 2.97
N ARG A 161 12.49 5.79 1.70
CA ARG A 161 11.37 6.42 1.00
C ARG A 161 10.57 5.36 0.26
N ILE A 162 9.30 5.65 0.08
CA ILE A 162 8.40 4.84 -0.72
C ILE A 162 8.75 5.04 -2.19
N LEU A 163 8.98 3.93 -2.88
CA LEU A 163 9.08 3.92 -4.33
C LEU A 163 7.68 3.66 -4.89
N ARG A 164 7.10 2.50 -4.63
CA ARG A 164 5.77 2.13 -5.15
C ARG A 164 4.87 1.78 -3.99
N LEU A 165 3.84 2.59 -3.74
CA LEU A 165 2.76 2.22 -2.85
C LEU A 165 1.63 1.62 -3.68
N ARG A 166 1.30 0.36 -3.44
CA ARG A 166 0.17 -0.31 -4.09
C ARG A 166 -0.79 -0.80 -3.04
N TYR A 167 -1.96 -0.20 -3.01
CA TYR A 167 -3.05 -0.65 -2.16
C TYR A 167 -4.10 -1.36 -3.02
N PHE A 168 -4.39 -2.60 -2.65
CA PHE A 168 -5.37 -3.47 -3.27
C PHE A 168 -6.56 -3.65 -2.31
N PRO A 169 -7.64 -2.88 -2.47
CA PRO A 169 -8.82 -3.00 -1.63
C PRO A 169 -9.68 -4.18 -2.10
N PHE A 170 -9.85 -5.18 -1.25
CA PHE A 170 -10.63 -6.38 -1.56
C PHE A 170 -12.11 -6.14 -1.34
N TRP A 171 -12.43 -5.53 -0.21
CA TRP A 171 -13.80 -5.44 0.25
C TRP A 171 -14.11 -4.16 0.97
N HIS A 172 -15.38 -3.82 0.93
CA HIS A 172 -15.95 -2.70 1.67
C HIS A 172 -17.29 -3.12 2.25
N GLY A 173 -17.66 -2.54 3.38
CA GLY A 173 -18.91 -2.86 4.06
C GLY A 173 -19.43 -1.67 4.85
N ASP A 174 -20.74 -1.54 4.88
CA ASP A 174 -21.39 -0.63 5.83
C ASP A 174 -21.30 -1.25 7.22
N VAL A 175 -21.24 -0.41 8.27
CA VAL A 175 -21.12 -0.90 9.64
C VAL A 175 -22.40 -1.63 10.07
N GLU A 176 -23.55 -1.11 9.64
CA GLU A 176 -24.88 -1.55 10.03
C GLU A 176 -25.26 -2.88 9.37
N ASP A 177 -24.94 -3.03 8.09
CA ASP A 177 -25.36 -4.16 7.26
C ASP A 177 -24.25 -5.19 6.99
N GLY A 178 -22.99 -4.81 7.25
CA GLY A 178 -21.81 -5.62 6.97
C GLY A 178 -21.44 -5.68 5.48
N TRP A 179 -20.27 -6.27 5.21
CA TRP A 179 -19.74 -6.40 3.84
C TRP A 179 -20.60 -7.31 2.94
N SER A 180 -21.30 -8.28 3.51
CA SER A 180 -22.08 -9.28 2.75
C SER A 180 -23.24 -8.69 1.95
N LYS A 181 -23.74 -7.51 2.33
CA LYS A 181 -24.83 -6.81 1.66
C LYS A 181 -24.37 -5.65 0.77
N LYS A 182 -23.06 -5.38 0.70
CA LYS A 182 -22.52 -4.28 -0.10
C LYS A 182 -22.63 -4.58 -1.58
N THR A 183 -23.06 -3.60 -2.37
CA THR A 183 -23.13 -3.70 -3.84
C THR A 183 -21.83 -3.24 -4.50
N SER A 184 -21.57 -3.70 -5.72
CA SER A 184 -20.41 -3.32 -6.54
C SER A 184 -20.51 -1.88 -6.97
N GLY A 185 -19.36 -1.29 -7.30
CA GLY A 185 -19.29 0.02 -7.95
C GLY A 185 -19.73 1.18 -7.06
N PHE A 186 -19.91 0.95 -5.75
CA PHE A 186 -20.29 2.01 -4.81
C PHE A 186 -19.20 3.10 -4.69
N VAL A 187 -17.93 2.74 -4.87
CA VAL A 187 -16.85 3.70 -5.16
C VAL A 187 -16.47 3.58 -6.63
N PRO A 188 -16.62 4.66 -7.42
CA PRO A 188 -16.32 4.62 -8.84
C PRO A 188 -14.80 4.60 -9.08
N PHE A 189 -14.37 3.72 -9.97
CA PHE A 189 -13.03 3.77 -10.54
C PHE A 189 -12.84 5.02 -11.42
N PRO A 190 -11.62 5.58 -11.50
CA PRO A 190 -11.32 6.71 -12.37
C PRO A 190 -11.58 6.35 -13.83
N LYS A 191 -12.18 7.27 -14.57
CA LYS A 191 -12.49 7.12 -16.00
C LYS A 191 -11.64 8.01 -16.90
N LYS A 192 -11.02 9.04 -16.32
CA LYS A 192 -10.23 10.07 -17.01
C LYS A 192 -8.91 10.25 -16.28
N THR A 193 -7.85 10.52 -17.03
CA THR A 193 -6.52 10.80 -16.49
C THR A 193 -6.30 12.31 -16.35
N PHE A 194 -5.26 12.69 -15.63
CA PHE A 194 -4.73 14.04 -15.67
C PHE A 194 -4.11 14.32 -17.06
N PRO A 195 -4.35 15.48 -17.68
CA PRO A 195 -4.97 16.69 -17.11
C PRO A 195 -6.50 16.83 -17.33
N GLU A 196 -7.17 15.89 -18.00
CA GLU A 196 -8.62 15.98 -18.27
C GLU A 196 -9.44 15.98 -16.98
N ASP A 197 -9.07 15.16 -15.99
CA ASP A 197 -9.48 15.30 -14.60
C ASP A 197 -8.33 15.96 -13.81
N PRO A 198 -8.50 17.19 -13.28
CA PRO A 198 -7.48 17.89 -12.51
C PRO A 198 -6.97 17.13 -11.28
N THR A 199 -7.76 16.20 -10.75
CA THR A 199 -7.41 15.33 -9.60
C THR A 199 -7.26 13.86 -9.99
N GLY A 200 -7.29 13.58 -11.29
CA GLY A 200 -7.18 12.24 -11.85
C GLY A 200 -5.78 11.63 -11.70
N PRO A 201 -5.68 10.31 -11.83
CA PRO A 201 -4.41 9.61 -11.90
C PRO A 201 -3.67 9.97 -13.20
N ASN A 202 -2.38 9.67 -13.26
CA ASN A 202 -1.63 9.74 -14.52
C ASN A 202 -2.03 8.59 -15.46
N GLU A 203 -2.27 7.41 -14.89
CA GLU A 203 -2.62 6.20 -15.63
C GLU A 203 -3.82 5.51 -14.99
N ILE A 204 -4.67 4.88 -15.79
CA ILE A 204 -5.75 4.02 -15.33
C ILE A 204 -5.31 2.59 -15.61
N VAL A 205 -5.32 1.74 -14.59
CA VAL A 205 -4.99 0.32 -14.76
C VAL A 205 -6.12 -0.37 -15.53
N SER A 206 -5.79 -1.45 -16.23
CA SER A 206 -6.76 -2.23 -16.99
C SER A 206 -7.89 -2.74 -16.07
N SER A 207 -9.09 -2.92 -16.64
CA SER A 207 -10.29 -3.25 -15.86
C SER A 207 -10.18 -4.57 -15.10
N ASP A 208 -9.41 -5.53 -15.62
CA ASP A 208 -9.10 -6.80 -14.94
C ASP A 208 -8.19 -6.62 -13.72
N GLN A 209 -7.46 -5.51 -13.60
CA GLN A 209 -6.62 -5.18 -12.45
C GLN A 209 -7.32 -4.26 -11.45
N GLN A 210 -8.52 -3.78 -11.78
CA GLN A 210 -9.35 -3.01 -10.86
C GLN A 210 -10.01 -3.96 -9.86
N MET A 211 -9.89 -3.61 -8.59
CA MET A 211 -10.32 -4.44 -7.49
C MET A 211 -11.05 -3.58 -6.48
N LEU A 212 -12.27 -4.00 -6.16
CA LEU A 212 -13.10 -3.56 -5.03
C LEU A 212 -14.41 -4.35 -5.12
N TRP A 213 -14.72 -5.23 -4.16
CA TRP A 213 -16.00 -5.95 -4.15
C TRP A 213 -16.30 -6.52 -2.75
N PRO A 214 -16.65 -7.78 -2.60
CA PRO A 214 -15.65 -8.69 -2.04
C PRO A 214 -14.86 -9.40 -3.16
N ASP A 215 -13.82 -8.77 -3.69
CA ASP A 215 -12.92 -9.40 -4.65
C ASP A 215 -11.93 -10.27 -3.87
N THR A 216 -11.96 -11.58 -4.12
CA THR A 216 -11.18 -12.56 -3.35
C THR A 216 -9.95 -13.06 -4.09
N ARG A 217 -9.57 -12.43 -5.22
CA ARG A 217 -8.32 -12.76 -5.91
C ARG A 217 -7.11 -12.46 -5.01
N VAL A 218 -6.06 -13.26 -5.18
CA VAL A 218 -4.87 -13.16 -4.35
C VAL A 218 -3.94 -12.09 -4.90
N VAL A 219 -3.58 -11.09 -4.08
CA VAL A 219 -2.51 -10.15 -4.43
C VAL A 219 -1.19 -10.92 -4.50
N PRO A 220 -0.45 -10.84 -5.62
CA PRO A 220 0.80 -11.57 -5.80
C PRO A 220 1.77 -11.32 -4.65
N PHE A 221 2.53 -12.35 -4.30
CA PHE A 221 3.52 -12.28 -3.23
C PHE A 221 4.87 -11.87 -3.80
N HIS A 222 5.55 -10.90 -3.17
CA HIS A 222 6.96 -10.63 -3.49
C HIS A 222 7.93 -11.73 -3.03
N TYR A 223 7.47 -12.65 -2.19
CA TYR A 223 8.26 -13.73 -1.59
C TYR A 223 7.70 -15.11 -1.96
N GLN A 224 8.55 -16.12 -1.85
CA GLN A 224 8.17 -17.52 -2.06
C GLN A 224 7.62 -18.16 -0.80
N HIS A 225 6.91 -19.28 -0.94
CA HIS A 225 6.46 -20.07 0.19
C HIS A 225 7.66 -20.50 1.07
N PRO A 226 7.65 -20.21 2.39
CA PRO A 226 8.85 -20.27 3.24
C PRO A 226 9.42 -21.68 3.43
N ILE A 227 8.63 -22.74 3.20
CA ILE A 227 9.08 -24.12 3.36
C ILE A 227 9.42 -24.79 2.02
N THR A 228 8.70 -24.45 0.95
CA THR A 228 8.84 -25.14 -0.35
C THR A 228 9.67 -24.34 -1.35
N GLY A 229 9.87 -23.04 -1.12
CA GLY A 229 10.53 -22.14 -2.06
C GLY A 229 9.75 -21.92 -3.37
N GLN A 230 8.49 -22.31 -3.43
CA GLN A 230 7.67 -22.18 -4.65
C GLN A 230 6.85 -20.89 -4.61
N GLN A 231 6.64 -20.30 -5.79
CA GLN A 231 5.62 -19.27 -5.99
C GLN A 231 4.23 -19.89 -6.09
N VAL A 232 3.20 -19.12 -5.72
CA VAL A 232 1.81 -19.51 -5.95
C VAL A 232 1.56 -19.50 -7.46
N LYS A 233 0.86 -20.50 -7.98
CA LYS A 233 0.53 -20.57 -9.41
C LYS A 233 -0.51 -19.50 -9.74
N ASP A 234 -0.46 -18.95 -10.95
CA ASP A 234 -1.43 -17.96 -11.41
C ASP A 234 -2.88 -18.46 -11.29
N GLU A 235 -3.13 -19.75 -11.57
CA GLU A 235 -4.44 -20.38 -11.42
C GLU A 235 -4.97 -20.31 -9.98
N ASP A 236 -4.10 -20.52 -8.99
CA ASP A 236 -4.44 -20.51 -7.56
C ASP A 236 -4.61 -19.07 -7.02
N MET A 237 -4.22 -18.05 -7.77
CA MET A 237 -4.41 -16.64 -7.42
C MET A 237 -5.71 -16.04 -7.99
N GLN A 238 -6.43 -16.79 -8.82
CA GLN A 238 -7.72 -16.41 -9.39
C GLN A 238 -8.86 -16.70 -8.39
N ALA A 239 -10.04 -16.16 -8.67
CA ALA A 239 -11.23 -16.33 -7.83
C ALA A 239 -12.45 -16.77 -8.67
N PRO A 240 -12.52 -18.05 -9.08
CA PRO A 240 -13.69 -18.58 -9.77
C PRO A 240 -14.92 -18.64 -8.86
N ALA A 241 -16.10 -18.68 -9.47
CA ALA A 241 -17.31 -18.96 -8.71
C ALA A 241 -17.27 -20.39 -8.13
N PHE A 242 -18.08 -20.62 -7.10
CA PHE A 242 -18.08 -21.89 -6.39
C PHE A 242 -18.39 -23.07 -7.33
N GLY A 243 -17.43 -23.96 -7.51
CA GLY A 243 -17.53 -25.14 -8.39
C GLY A 243 -17.14 -24.90 -9.86
N GLU A 244 -16.77 -23.67 -10.23
CA GLU A 244 -16.32 -23.33 -11.59
C GLU A 244 -14.80 -23.41 -11.75
N ALA A 245 -14.32 -23.50 -13.00
CA ALA A 245 -12.90 -23.58 -13.29
C ALA A 245 -12.25 -22.19 -13.28
N ALA A 246 -11.00 -22.12 -12.84
CA ALA A 246 -10.24 -20.86 -12.75
C ALA A 246 -10.14 -20.10 -14.08
N LYS A 247 -9.99 -20.83 -15.20
CA LYS A 247 -9.95 -20.25 -16.56
C LYS A 247 -11.19 -19.43 -16.95
N ASP A 248 -12.32 -19.65 -16.26
CA ASP A 248 -13.59 -18.95 -16.52
C ASP A 248 -13.72 -17.68 -15.65
N ALA A 249 -12.77 -17.45 -14.73
CA ALA A 249 -12.68 -16.28 -13.86
C ALA A 249 -11.81 -15.15 -14.46
N LEU A 250 -11.78 -14.01 -13.78
CA LEU A 250 -10.81 -12.96 -14.08
C LEU A 250 -9.37 -13.47 -13.86
N PRO A 251 -8.40 -13.00 -14.67
CA PRO A 251 -7.00 -13.40 -14.50
C PRO A 251 -6.46 -12.98 -13.13
N ALA A 252 -5.35 -13.61 -12.75
CA ALA A 252 -4.58 -13.24 -11.58
C ALA A 252 -4.14 -11.77 -11.68
N LEU A 253 -4.07 -11.13 -10.52
CA LEU A 253 -3.58 -9.75 -10.42
C LEU A 253 -2.08 -9.70 -10.71
N LYS A 254 -1.60 -8.51 -11.03
CA LYS A 254 -0.19 -8.24 -11.32
C LYS A 254 0.30 -7.05 -10.52
N LEU A 255 1.60 -7.05 -10.21
CA LEU A 255 2.25 -5.92 -9.52
C LEU A 255 2.78 -4.86 -10.50
N GLU A 256 2.95 -5.23 -11.78
CA GLU A 256 3.45 -4.40 -12.88
C GLU A 256 2.33 -4.01 -13.84
#